data_AF-A0A963NAW1-F1
#
_entry.id   AF-A0A963NAW1-F1
#
_cell.length_a   1.000
_cell.length_b   1.000
_cell.length_c   1.000
_cell.angle_alpha   90.00
_cell.angle_beta   90.00
_cell.angle_gamma   90.00
#
_symmetry.space_group_name_H-M   'P 1'
#
loop_
_entity.id
_entity.type
_entity.pdbx_description
1 polymer ?
#
loop_
_entity_poly.entity_id
_entity_poly.type
_entity_poly.pdbx_seq_one_letter_code
_entity_poly.pdbx_strand_id
1 'polypeptide(L)'
;FEYDDDERRWTACHHPFTSPKDGHLALLQSDPASCLAKAYDLALNGSELGGGSVRIHQSAVQEQVFQVLGIGDDEARLKFGFLLDALKYGAPPHGGLAFGLDRIVTMMAGAESIRDVIAFPKTQRAQCLLTDAPSGVDEKQLRELHIRLRQKVETQVEVGKA
;
A
#
# COMPACT_ATOMS: atom_id res chain seq x y z
N PHE A 1 5.78 -16.36 0.82
CA PHE A 1 4.36 -16.34 1.24
C PHE A 1 4.33 -16.65 2.72
N GLU A 2 3.34 -16.14 3.44
CA GLU A 2 3.17 -16.43 4.87
C GLU A 2 1.82 -17.10 5.05
N TYR A 3 1.76 -18.14 5.88
CA TYR A 3 0.50 -18.81 6.15
C TYR A 3 -0.18 -18.09 7.31
N ASP A 4 -1.40 -17.62 7.09
CA ASP A 4 -2.24 -17.06 8.14
C ASP A 4 -3.07 -18.21 8.74
N ASP A 5 -2.76 -18.58 9.99
CA ASP A 5 -3.44 -19.66 10.70
C ASP A 5 -4.90 -19.32 11.05
N ASP A 6 -5.22 -18.04 11.26
CA ASP A 6 -6.56 -17.58 11.64
C ASP A 6 -7.49 -17.59 10.42
N GLU A 7 -7.03 -17.04 9.30
CA GLU A 7 -7.77 -17.00 8.04
C GLU A 7 -7.59 -18.27 7.19
N ARG A 8 -6.72 -19.19 7.63
CA ARG A 8 -6.38 -20.48 7.00
C ARG A 8 -5.99 -20.35 5.52
N ARG A 9 -5.23 -19.31 5.19
CA ARG A 9 -4.84 -19.02 3.80
C ARG A 9 -3.41 -18.48 3.71
N TRP A 10 -2.82 -18.59 2.53
CA TRP A 10 -1.57 -17.93 2.23
C TRP A 10 -1.80 -16.44 1.98
N THR A 11 -0.96 -15.63 2.61
CA THR A 11 -0.89 -14.18 2.40
C THR A 11 0.43 -13.83 1.70
N ALA A 12 0.39 -12.71 0.98
CA ALA A 12 1.57 -12.21 0.31
C ALA A 12 2.40 -11.43 1.32
N CYS A 13 3.67 -11.83 1.53
CA CYS A 13 4.59 -11.07 2.40
C CYS A 13 4.87 -9.67 1.85
N HIS A 14 4.74 -9.50 0.53
CA HIS A 14 4.92 -8.23 -0.19
C HIS A 14 3.74 -8.04 -1.15
N HIS A 15 3.81 -7.04 -2.03
CA HIS A 15 2.76 -6.80 -3.02
C HIS A 15 2.51 -8.06 -3.89
N PRO A 16 1.25 -8.43 -4.20
CA PRO A 16 0.89 -9.62 -5.01
C PRO A 16 1.47 -9.69 -6.44
N PHE A 17 2.16 -8.64 -6.87
CA PHE A 17 2.81 -8.54 -8.19
C PHE A 17 4.33 -8.72 -8.10
N THR A 18 4.82 -9.09 -6.92
CA THR A 18 6.24 -9.38 -6.67
C THR A 18 6.60 -10.70 -7.35
N SER A 19 7.63 -10.66 -8.20
CA SER A 19 8.07 -11.85 -8.94
C SER A 19 8.70 -12.89 -8.00
N PRO A 20 8.36 -14.19 -8.13
CA PRO A 20 9.10 -15.24 -7.47
C PRO A 20 10.54 -15.31 -8.01
N LYS A 21 11.48 -15.78 -7.19
CA LYS A 21 12.88 -15.99 -7.58
C LYS A 21 12.98 -16.98 -8.73
N ASP A 22 13.96 -16.79 -9.61
CA ASP A 22 14.20 -17.71 -10.72
C ASP A 22 14.43 -19.13 -10.21
N GLY A 23 13.74 -20.11 -10.82
CA GLY A 23 13.75 -21.50 -10.40
C GLY A 23 12.78 -21.85 -9.26
N HIS A 24 12.13 -20.87 -8.62
CA HIS A 24 11.17 -21.12 -7.52
C HIS A 24 9.72 -21.24 -8.00
N LEU A 25 9.44 -21.13 -9.31
CA LEU A 25 8.05 -21.14 -9.83
C LEU A 25 7.28 -22.42 -9.46
N ALA A 26 7.95 -23.58 -9.51
CA ALA A 26 7.34 -24.86 -9.13
C ALA A 26 6.93 -24.93 -7.65
N LEU A 27 7.60 -24.15 -6.78
CA LEU A 27 7.32 -24.11 -5.34
C LEU A 27 6.01 -23.36 -5.04
N LEU A 28 5.50 -22.54 -5.96
CA LEU A 28 4.22 -21.84 -5.76
C LEU A 28 3.09 -22.81 -5.44
N GLN A 29 3.05 -23.98 -6.06
CA GLN A 29 1.97 -24.95 -5.84
C GLN A 29 2.34 -26.04 -4.82
N SER A 30 3.62 -26.42 -4.72
CA SER A 30 4.06 -27.54 -3.87
C SER A 30 4.45 -27.11 -2.46
N ASP A 31 5.16 -26.00 -2.30
CA ASP A 31 5.63 -25.47 -1.02
C ASP A 31 5.76 -23.93 -1.07
N PRO A 32 4.64 -23.20 -0.93
CA PRO A 32 4.62 -21.74 -1.03
C PRO A 32 5.51 -21.03 0.01
N ALA A 33 5.76 -21.66 1.16
CA ALA A 33 6.60 -21.09 2.21
C ALA A 33 8.07 -20.99 1.76
N SER A 34 8.56 -21.99 1.02
CA SER A 34 9.93 -22.02 0.47
C SER A 34 10.08 -21.19 -0.82
N CYS A 35 9.00 -20.62 -1.35
CA CYS A 35 9.05 -19.77 -2.54
C CYS A 35 9.59 -18.37 -2.18
N LEU A 36 10.85 -18.12 -2.52
CA LEU A 36 11.50 -16.82 -2.34
C LEU A 36 11.02 -15.80 -3.37
N ALA A 37 10.96 -14.54 -2.96
CA ALA A 37 10.64 -13.40 -3.82
C ALA A 37 11.90 -12.74 -4.39
N LYS A 38 11.78 -12.10 -5.56
CA LYS A 38 12.76 -11.13 -6.07
C LYS A 38 12.48 -9.74 -5.49
N ALA A 39 12.57 -9.66 -4.17
CA ALA A 39 12.40 -8.41 -3.43
C ALA A 39 13.65 -8.09 -2.63
N TYR A 40 13.80 -6.82 -2.30
CA TYR A 40 14.98 -6.29 -1.66
C TYR A 40 14.64 -5.03 -0.88
N ASP A 41 15.27 -4.90 0.28
CA ASP A 41 15.15 -3.74 1.15
C ASP A 41 16.53 -3.06 1.28
N LEU A 42 16.53 -1.74 1.32
CA LEU A 42 17.68 -0.93 1.70
C LEU A 42 17.53 -0.53 3.17
N ALA A 43 18.42 -1.02 4.01
CA ALA A 43 18.49 -0.65 5.42
C ALA A 43 19.76 0.16 5.71
N LEU A 44 19.65 1.13 6.62
CA LEU A 44 20.76 1.92 7.14
C LEU A 44 20.56 2.13 8.65
N ASN A 45 21.61 1.92 9.43
CA ASN A 45 21.61 2.12 10.89
C ASN A 45 20.45 1.42 11.61
N GLY A 46 20.08 0.21 11.15
CA GLY A 46 18.97 -0.56 11.72
C GLY A 46 17.57 -0.07 11.33
N SER A 47 17.45 0.89 10.41
CA SER A 47 16.17 1.39 9.89
C SER A 47 16.03 1.11 8.40
N GLU A 48 14.84 0.70 7.95
CA GLU A 48 14.51 0.58 6.53
C GLU A 48 14.38 1.96 5.88
N LEU A 49 15.08 2.16 4.76
CA LEU A 49 15.08 3.40 3.97
C LEU A 49 14.20 3.30 2.72
N GLY A 50 13.97 2.09 2.25
CA GLY A 50 13.20 1.83 1.05
C GLY A 50 13.21 0.36 0.70
N GLY A 51 12.25 -0.02 -0.12
CA GLY A 51 12.03 -1.39 -0.53
C GLY A 51 11.60 -1.45 -1.99
N GLY A 52 11.81 -2.60 -2.60
CA GLY A 52 11.56 -2.78 -4.01
C GLY A 52 11.42 -4.24 -4.39
N SER A 53 10.93 -4.45 -5.61
CA SER A 53 10.88 -5.79 -6.16
C SER A 53 10.92 -5.78 -7.68
N VAL A 54 11.39 -6.90 -8.24
CA VAL A 54 11.09 -7.24 -9.63
C VAL A 54 9.61 -7.61 -9.71
N ARG A 55 8.94 -7.18 -10.78
CA ARG A 55 7.51 -7.37 -10.97
C ARG A 55 7.23 -8.53 -11.92
N ILE A 56 6.09 -9.18 -11.72
CA ILE A 56 5.59 -10.20 -12.63
C ILE A 56 5.14 -9.50 -13.92
N HIS A 57 5.71 -9.91 -15.05
CA HIS A 57 5.38 -9.39 -16.37
C HIS A 57 4.64 -10.42 -17.24
N GLN A 58 4.58 -11.69 -16.81
CA GLN A 58 3.93 -12.78 -17.53
C GLN A 58 2.58 -13.12 -16.88
N SER A 59 1.50 -13.06 -17.64
CA SER A 59 0.14 -13.30 -17.13
C SER A 59 -0.03 -14.67 -16.49
N ALA A 60 0.55 -15.72 -17.07
CA ALA A 60 0.47 -17.08 -16.53
C ALA A 60 1.12 -17.20 -15.12
N VAL A 61 2.21 -16.48 -14.88
CA VAL A 61 2.86 -16.46 -13.56
C VAL A 61 2.02 -15.68 -12.55
N GLN A 62 1.41 -14.57 -12.98
CA GLN A 62 0.55 -13.76 -12.11
C GLN A 62 -0.70 -14.54 -11.67
N GLU A 63 -1.28 -15.32 -12.59
CA GLU A 63 -2.42 -16.20 -12.32
C GLU A 63 -2.07 -17.28 -11.28
N GLN A 64 -0.91 -17.94 -11.43
CA GLN A 64 -0.42 -18.90 -10.42
C GLN A 64 -0.25 -18.26 -9.04
N VAL A 65 0.29 -17.03 -8.98
CA VAL A 65 0.43 -16.31 -7.71
C VAL A 65 -0.92 -15.98 -7.09
N PHE A 66 -1.92 -15.55 -7.88
CA PHE A 66 -3.27 -15.29 -7.37
C PHE A 66 -3.97 -16.56 -6.87
N GLN A 67 -3.79 -17.69 -7.56
CA GLN A 67 -4.32 -18.99 -7.11
C GLN A 67 -3.77 -19.35 -5.72
N VAL A 68 -2.46 -19.16 -5.48
CA VAL A 68 -1.84 -19.41 -4.17
C VAL A 68 -2.43 -18.50 -3.09
N LEU A 69 -2.67 -17.23 -3.43
CA LEU A 69 -3.26 -16.24 -2.52
C LEU A 69 -4.78 -16.43 -2.30
N GLY A 70 -5.39 -17.40 -2.97
CA GLY A 70 -6.84 -17.62 -2.91
C GLY A 70 -7.66 -16.51 -3.56
N ILE A 71 -7.06 -15.71 -4.46
CA ILE A 71 -7.75 -14.64 -5.17
C ILE A 71 -8.35 -15.25 -6.45
N GLY A 72 -9.67 -15.37 -6.49
CA GLY A 72 -10.39 -15.89 -7.66
C GLY A 72 -10.38 -14.93 -8.85
N ASP A 73 -10.68 -15.45 -10.05
CA ASP A 73 -10.62 -14.70 -11.30
C ASP A 73 -11.51 -13.44 -11.29
N ASP A 74 -12.73 -13.55 -10.77
CA ASP A 74 -13.68 -12.43 -10.68
C ASP A 74 -13.16 -11.32 -9.76
N GLU A 75 -12.57 -11.70 -8.62
CA GLU A 75 -11.97 -10.76 -7.67
C GLU A 75 -10.72 -10.10 -8.25
N ALA A 76 -9.84 -10.90 -8.87
CA ALA A 76 -8.65 -10.41 -9.56
C ALA A 76 -9.02 -9.45 -10.69
N ARG A 77 -10.08 -9.76 -11.45
CA ARG A 77 -10.59 -8.91 -12.52
C ARG A 77 -11.16 -7.60 -11.97
N LEU A 78 -11.94 -7.66 -10.89
CA LEU A 78 -12.53 -6.49 -10.25
C LEU A 78 -11.47 -5.53 -9.69
N LYS A 79 -10.46 -6.07 -9.01
CA LYS A 79 -9.41 -5.27 -8.35
C LYS A 79 -8.30 -4.84 -9.30
N PHE A 80 -7.88 -5.70 -10.22
CA PHE A 80 -6.65 -5.54 -11.01
C PHE A 80 -6.86 -5.67 -12.52
N GLY A 81 -8.10 -5.69 -13.01
CA GLY A 81 -8.42 -5.98 -14.41
C GLY A 81 -7.65 -5.15 -15.43
N PHE A 82 -7.52 -3.84 -15.19
CA PHE A 82 -6.78 -2.93 -16.08
C PHE A 82 -5.30 -3.32 -16.20
N LEU A 83 -4.68 -3.73 -15.08
CA LEU A 83 -3.27 -4.10 -15.02
C LEU A 83 -3.05 -5.49 -15.64
N LEU A 84 -3.98 -6.43 -15.39
CA LEU A 84 -3.94 -7.76 -16.00
C LEU A 84 -4.12 -7.72 -17.51
N ASP A 85 -4.91 -6.79 -18.03
CA ASP A 85 -4.99 -6.57 -19.48
C ASP A 85 -3.69 -5.99 -20.03
N ALA A 86 -3.08 -5.03 -19.33
CA ALA A 86 -1.80 -4.46 -19.73
C ALA A 86 -0.69 -5.53 -19.85
N LEU A 87 -0.66 -6.53 -18.96
CA LEU A 87 0.29 -7.65 -19.05
C LEU A 87 0.15 -8.44 -20.35
N LYS A 88 -1.07 -8.61 -20.89
CA LYS A 88 -1.33 -9.36 -22.13
C LYS A 88 -0.78 -8.66 -23.38
N TYR A 89 -0.59 -7.35 -23.34
CA TYR A 89 -0.06 -6.57 -24.46
C TYR A 89 1.48 -6.56 -24.51
N GLY A 90 2.15 -7.40 -23.72
CA GLY A 90 3.61 -7.55 -23.76
C GLY A 90 4.33 -6.62 -22.80
N ALA A 91 3.97 -6.65 -21.53
CA ALA A 91 4.72 -5.94 -20.49
C ALA A 91 6.18 -6.44 -20.44
N PRO A 92 7.19 -5.55 -20.53
CA PRO A 92 8.58 -5.97 -20.44
C PRO A 92 8.93 -6.41 -19.01
N PRO A 93 10.02 -7.19 -18.81
CA PRO A 93 10.58 -7.39 -17.48
C PRO A 93 10.90 -6.04 -16.83
N HIS A 94 10.31 -5.79 -15.66
CA HIS A 94 10.43 -4.50 -14.98
C HIS A 94 10.53 -4.70 -13.46
N GLY A 95 11.04 -3.68 -12.79
CA GLY A 95 11.21 -3.65 -11.34
C GLY A 95 11.37 -2.21 -10.89
N GLY A 96 11.32 -2.00 -9.58
CA GLY A 96 11.51 -0.67 -9.03
C GLY A 96 11.74 -0.71 -7.54
N LEU A 97 12.07 0.46 -7.01
CA LEU A 97 12.37 0.71 -5.61
C LEU A 97 11.67 2.02 -5.21
N ALA A 98 11.13 2.07 -3.99
CA ALA A 98 10.61 3.28 -3.40
C ALA A 98 11.43 3.64 -2.15
N PHE A 99 11.82 4.90 -2.03
CA PHE A 99 12.51 5.42 -0.86
C PHE A 99 11.53 6.16 0.07
N GLY A 100 11.69 5.95 1.38
CA GLY A 100 11.09 6.79 2.40
C GLY A 100 11.87 8.11 2.50
N LEU A 101 11.57 9.06 1.62
CA LEU A 101 12.29 10.33 1.54
C LEU A 101 12.32 11.08 2.88
N ASP A 102 11.18 11.19 3.57
CA ASP A 102 11.10 11.87 4.87
C ASP A 102 12.02 11.22 5.91
N ARG A 103 12.11 9.88 5.89
CA ARG A 103 13.01 9.10 6.77
C ARG A 103 14.47 9.45 6.48
N ILE A 104 14.85 9.45 5.19
CA ILE A 104 16.21 9.76 4.73
C ILE A 104 16.59 11.17 5.20
N VAL A 105 15.74 12.16 4.94
CA VAL A 105 15.99 13.55 5.34
C VAL A 105 16.07 13.69 6.86
N THR A 106 15.22 12.97 7.61
CA THR A 106 15.26 12.95 9.08
C THR A 106 16.61 12.50 9.63
N MET A 107 17.16 11.40 9.10
CA MET A 107 18.49 10.93 9.52
C MET A 107 19.61 11.88 9.07
N MET A 108 19.53 12.43 7.86
CA MET A 108 20.52 13.39 7.37
C MET A 108 20.54 14.67 8.21
N ALA A 109 19.38 15.11 8.69
CA ALA A 109 19.24 16.28 9.54
C ALA A 109 19.52 15.99 11.04
N GLY A 110 19.70 14.71 11.42
CA GLY A 110 19.80 14.32 12.83
C GLY A 110 18.55 14.63 13.65
N ALA A 111 17.38 14.68 12.99
CA ALA A 111 16.10 14.95 13.65
C ALA A 111 15.54 13.69 14.32
N GLU A 112 14.74 13.87 15.36
CA GLU A 112 14.13 12.76 16.11
C GLU A 112 12.84 12.24 15.44
N SER A 113 12.21 13.06 14.60
CA SER A 113 10.91 12.76 14.01
C SER A 113 10.80 13.29 12.59
N ILE A 114 10.13 12.53 11.72
CA ILE A 114 9.82 12.97 10.33
C ILE A 114 9.01 14.26 10.29
N ARG A 115 8.29 14.58 11.37
CA ARG A 115 7.52 15.83 11.47
C ARG A 115 8.42 17.07 11.46
N ASP A 116 9.68 16.93 11.86
CA ASP A 116 10.62 18.05 11.94
C ASP A 116 11.26 18.37 10.58
N VAL A 117 11.07 17.49 9.59
CA VAL A 117 11.54 17.68 8.20
C VAL A 117 10.39 17.88 7.20
N ILE A 118 9.15 17.93 7.68
CA ILE A 118 7.94 18.22 6.90
C ILE A 118 7.46 19.61 7.28
N ALA A 119 7.23 20.49 6.31
CA ALA A 119 6.85 21.89 6.58
C ALA A 119 5.54 22.05 7.38
N PHE A 120 4.53 21.21 7.09
CA PHE A 120 3.22 21.26 7.75
C PHE A 120 2.76 19.85 8.15
N PRO A 121 3.40 19.23 9.18
CA PRO A 121 3.14 17.87 9.57
C PRO A 121 1.75 17.72 10.21
N LYS A 122 1.32 16.47 10.41
CA LYS A 122 0.10 16.15 11.16
C LYS A 122 0.44 15.58 12.53
N THR A 123 -0.51 15.66 13.47
CA THR A 123 -0.40 14.99 14.76
C THR A 123 -0.56 13.47 14.59
N GLN A 124 -0.29 12.71 15.66
CA GLN A 124 -0.55 11.25 15.67
C GLN A 124 -2.03 10.90 15.45
N ARG A 125 -2.95 11.85 15.66
CA ARG A 125 -4.38 11.71 15.37
C ARG A 125 -4.76 12.16 13.95
N ALA A 126 -3.77 12.32 13.07
CA ALA A 126 -3.92 12.83 11.69
C ALA A 126 -4.51 14.24 11.57
N GLN A 127 -4.40 15.06 12.63
CA GLN A 127 -4.93 16.43 12.66
C GLN A 127 -3.89 17.46 12.23
N CYS A 128 -4.33 18.51 11.54
CA CYS A 128 -3.56 19.69 11.16
C CYS A 128 -3.94 20.86 12.07
N LEU A 129 -3.12 21.16 13.06
CA LEU A 129 -3.42 22.22 14.04
C LEU A 129 -3.38 23.62 13.43
N LEU A 130 -2.60 23.83 12.36
CA LEU A 130 -2.50 25.13 11.69
C LEU A 130 -3.80 25.53 10.98
N THR A 131 -4.51 24.56 10.42
CA THR A 131 -5.69 24.79 9.57
C THR A 131 -6.97 24.23 10.18
N ASP A 132 -6.90 23.72 11.41
CA ASP A 132 -7.99 23.02 12.09
C ASP A 132 -8.66 21.92 11.24
N ALA A 133 -7.83 21.06 10.60
CA ALA A 133 -8.30 19.98 9.73
C ALA A 133 -8.06 18.59 10.36
N PRO A 134 -8.92 17.59 10.11
CA PRO A 134 -10.16 17.65 9.33
C PRO A 134 -11.26 18.44 10.04
N SER A 135 -12.12 19.10 9.26
CA SER A 135 -13.26 19.89 9.73
C SER A 135 -14.57 19.36 9.16
N GLY A 136 -15.69 19.84 9.70
CA GLY A 136 -17.01 19.60 9.10
C GLY A 136 -17.14 20.22 7.71
N VAL A 137 -18.10 19.72 6.92
CA VAL A 137 -18.48 20.25 5.61
C VAL A 137 -19.96 20.59 5.59
N ASP A 138 -20.36 21.52 4.72
CA ASP A 138 -21.75 21.98 4.64
C ASP A 138 -22.67 20.89 4.10
N GLU A 139 -23.91 20.84 4.61
CA GLU A 139 -24.92 19.89 4.10
C GLU A 139 -25.19 20.06 2.60
N LYS A 140 -25.06 21.27 2.06
CA LYS A 140 -25.24 21.53 0.63
C LYS A 140 -24.21 20.76 -0.21
N GLN A 141 -22.95 20.76 0.21
CA GLN A 141 -21.87 20.04 -0.47
C GLN A 141 -22.08 18.52 -0.38
N LEU A 142 -22.49 18.03 0.79
CA LEU A 142 -22.83 16.61 0.97
C LEU A 142 -24.00 16.19 0.06
N ARG A 143 -25.04 17.02 -0.06
CA ARG A 143 -26.17 16.76 -0.96
C ARG A 143 -25.76 16.74 -2.43
N GLU A 144 -24.89 17.67 -2.85
CA GLU A 144 -24.36 17.72 -4.21
C GLU A 144 -23.60 16.46 -4.59
N LEU A 145 -22.84 15.90 -3.65
CA LEU A 145 -22.11 14.63 -3.83
C LEU A 145 -22.98 13.39 -3.58
N HIS A 146 -24.27 13.57 -3.26
CA HIS A 146 -25.20 12.50 -2.87
C HIS A 146 -24.71 11.67 -1.65
N ILE A 147 -23.99 12.30 -0.72
CA ILE A 147 -23.46 11.68 0.49
C ILE A 147 -24.35 12.04 1.69
N ARG A 148 -24.67 11.05 2.52
CA ARG A 148 -25.34 11.25 3.81
C ARG A 148 -24.49 10.66 4.93
N LEU A 149 -24.12 11.50 5.90
CA LEU A 149 -23.42 11.03 7.09
C LEU A 149 -24.35 10.14 7.92
N ARG A 150 -23.87 8.94 8.29
CA ARG A 150 -24.63 7.97 9.09
C ARG A 150 -24.82 8.47 10.53
N GLN A 151 -23.77 9.07 11.10
CA GLN A 151 -23.82 9.75 12.39
C GLN A 151 -23.74 11.25 12.14
N LYS A 152 -24.67 12.01 12.73
CA LYS A 152 -24.59 13.47 12.70
C LYS A 152 -23.47 13.89 13.65
N VAL A 153 -22.43 14.50 13.11
CA VAL A 153 -21.42 15.19 13.93
C VAL A 153 -22.03 16.53 14.31
N GLU A 154 -22.28 16.76 15.60
CA GLU A 154 -22.63 18.09 16.10
C GLU A 154 -21.39 18.97 15.99
N THR A 155 -21.26 19.71 14.90
CA THR A 155 -20.20 20.71 14.76
C THR A 155 -20.54 21.89 15.67
N GLN A 156 -19.91 21.99 16.84
CA GLN A 156 -19.91 23.21 17.64
C GLN A 156 -19.11 24.27 16.89
N VAL A 157 -19.78 25.08 16.08
CA VAL A 157 -19.18 26.31 15.54
C VAL A 157 -19.33 27.37 16.63
N GLU A 158 -18.29 27.57 17.45
CA GLU A 158 -18.18 28.78 18.26
C GLU A 158 -17.97 29.97 17.31
N VAL A 159 -19.07 30.58 16.87
CA VAL A 159 -19.01 31.90 16.25
C VAL A 159 -18.68 32.88 17.37
N GLY A 160 -17.40 33.26 17.46
CA GLY A 160 -16.95 34.34 18.32
C GLY A 160 -17.78 35.59 18.06
N LYS A 161 -18.62 35.97 19.02
CA LYS A 161 -19.31 37.25 19.02
C LYS A 161 -18.29 38.32 19.38
N ALA A 162 -18.02 39.22 18.43
CA ALA A 162 -17.45 40.53 18.70
C ALA A 162 -18.52 41.45 19.31
#